data_AF-A0A1H1AG40-F1
#
_entry.id   AF-A0A1H1AG40-F1
#
_cell.length_a   1.000
_cell.length_b   1.000
_cell.length_c   1.000
_cell.angle_alpha   90.00
_cell.angle_beta   90.00
_cell.angle_gamma   90.00
#
_symmetry.space_group_name_H-M   'P 1'
#
loop_
_entity.id
_entity.type
_entity.pdbx_description
1 polymer ?
#
loop_
_entity_poly.entity_id
_entity_poly.type
_entity_poly.pdbx_seq_one_letter_code
_entity_poly.pdbx_strand_id
1 'polypeptide(L)'
;MRRYLVFALVAFAAYSLVAPLLKVAMETIPSTTAVFISNSIMFVLLGAILVYRGTSPTTYLSHPKTRYILAWGILLAIGILAYYRALELGPVSVVVPIYGLFIAVSSVIGIVAFDENVTARKGLSIFFAVLAVVLMSL
;
A
#
# COMPACT_ATOMS: atom_id res chain seq x y z
N MET A 1 11.50 22.42 7.00
CA MET A 1 10.58 21.47 6.33
C MET A 1 10.29 20.33 7.30
N ARG A 2 9.02 20.06 7.63
CA ARG A 2 8.68 19.01 8.63
C ARG A 2 9.19 17.65 8.12
N ARG A 3 10.04 16.96 8.89
CA ARG A 3 10.79 15.75 8.46
C ARG A 3 9.92 14.67 7.79
N TYR A 4 8.64 14.56 8.17
CA TYR A 4 7.71 13.61 7.55
C TYR A 4 7.44 13.89 6.06
N LEU A 5 7.53 15.16 5.61
CA LEU A 5 7.31 15.51 4.20
C LEU A 5 8.40 14.91 3.30
N VAL A 6 9.64 14.88 3.78
CA VAL A 6 10.75 14.28 3.03
C VAL A 6 10.53 12.77 2.88
N PHE A 7 10.17 12.08 3.96
CA PHE A 7 9.85 10.65 3.89
C PHE A 7 8.63 10.36 2.99
N ALA A 8 7.60 11.22 3.02
CA ALA A 8 6.45 11.10 2.14
C ALA A 8 6.83 11.28 0.66
N LEU A 9 7.70 12.25 0.34
CA LEU A 9 8.18 12.48 -1.04
C LEU A 9 9.05 11.31 -1.54
N VAL A 10 9.91 10.76 -0.69
CA VAL A 10 10.71 9.57 -1.03
C VAL A 10 9.80 8.37 -1.27
N ALA A 11 8.80 8.15 -0.41
CA ALA A 11 7.82 7.08 -0.58
C ALA A 11 7.01 7.25 -1.87
N PHE A 12 6.58 8.48 -2.18
CA PHE A 12 5.90 8.80 -3.43
C PHE A 12 6.76 8.46 -4.65
N ALA A 13 8.01 8.93 -4.68
CA ALA A 13 8.91 8.68 -5.81
C ALA A 13 9.19 7.19 -6.00
N ALA A 14 9.50 6.48 -4.91
CA ALA A 14 9.78 5.04 -4.96
C ALA A 14 8.55 4.24 -5.39
N TYR A 15 7.38 4.49 -4.81
CA TYR A 15 6.17 3.71 -5.07
C TYR A 15 5.56 3.99 -6.46
N SER A 16 5.78 5.19 -7.00
CA SER A 16 5.36 5.53 -8.38
C SER A 16 6.05 4.68 -9.44
N LEU A 17 7.26 4.18 -9.14
CA LEU A 17 8.02 3.30 -10.05
C LEU A 17 7.64 1.82 -9.90
N VAL A 18 7.01 1.42 -8.80
CA VAL A 18 6.71 0.00 -8.51
C VAL A 18 5.77 -0.59 -9.56
N ALA A 19 4.64 0.07 -9.85
CA ALA A 19 3.64 -0.49 -10.76
C ALA A 19 4.16 -0.66 -12.20
N PRO A 20 4.88 0.31 -12.80
CA PRO A 20 5.52 0.13 -14.10
C PRO A 20 6.55 -1.01 -14.13
N LEU A 21 7.49 -1.04 -13.16
CA LEU A 21 8.53 -2.07 -13.12
C LEU A 21 7.93 -3.46 -12.95
N LEU A 22 6.91 -3.58 -12.11
CA LEU A 22 6.25 -4.85 -11.86
C LEU A 22 5.45 -5.32 -13.08
N LYS A 23 4.79 -4.41 -13.80
CA LYS A 23 4.11 -4.75 -15.06
C LYS A 23 5.09 -5.34 -16.08
N VAL A 24 6.26 -4.71 -16.25
CA VAL A 24 7.32 -5.21 -17.14
C VAL A 24 7.79 -6.60 -16.71
N ALA A 25 8.02 -6.82 -15.41
CA ALA A 25 8.38 -8.16 -14.91
C ALA A 25 7.29 -9.20 -15.18
N MET A 26 6.02 -8.81 -15.08
CA MET A 26 4.86 -9.69 -15.26
C MET A 26 4.55 -10.04 -16.72
N GLU A 27 5.28 -9.49 -17.69
CA GLU A 27 5.16 -9.92 -19.10
C GLU A 27 5.63 -11.37 -19.31
N THR A 28 6.58 -11.82 -18.50
CA THR A 28 7.17 -13.17 -18.60
C THR A 28 7.08 -13.98 -17.31
N ILE A 29 6.96 -13.30 -16.16
CA ILE A 29 6.94 -13.95 -14.84
C ILE A 29 5.52 -13.87 -14.26
N PRO A 30 4.91 -15.00 -13.85
CA PRO A 30 3.61 -14.97 -13.18
C PRO A 30 3.62 -14.05 -11.95
N SER A 31 2.51 -13.34 -11.70
CA SER A 31 2.42 -12.36 -10.61
C SER A 31 2.82 -12.95 -9.26
N THR A 32 2.34 -14.13 -8.89
CA THR A 32 2.67 -14.78 -7.62
C THR A 32 4.18 -14.93 -7.40
N THR A 33 4.93 -15.29 -8.45
CA THR A 33 6.39 -15.47 -8.38
C THR A 33 7.10 -14.12 -8.24
N ALA A 34 6.73 -13.12 -9.05
CA ALA A 34 7.31 -11.78 -8.96
C ALA A 34 7.08 -11.14 -7.57
N VAL A 35 5.90 -11.37 -7.00
CA VAL A 35 5.51 -10.87 -5.68
C VAL A 35 6.28 -11.59 -4.57
N PHE A 36 6.46 -12.90 -4.68
CA PHE A 36 7.26 -13.66 -3.73
C PHE A 36 8.72 -13.19 -3.68
N ILE A 37 9.35 -13.01 -4.85
CA ILE A 37 10.74 -12.54 -4.95
C ILE A 37 10.87 -11.13 -4.37
N SER A 38 10.00 -10.20 -4.76
CA SER A 38 10.05 -8.81 -4.28
C SER A 38 9.82 -8.70 -2.77
N ASN A 39 8.88 -9.46 -2.20
CA ASN A 39 8.65 -9.47 -0.75
C ASN A 39 9.78 -10.16 0.02
N SER A 40 10.48 -11.13 -0.58
CA SER A 40 11.65 -11.76 0.05
C SER A 40 12.78 -10.74 0.30
N ILE A 41 13.02 -9.84 -0.66
CA ILE A 41 13.98 -8.73 -0.49
C ILE A 41 13.57 -7.86 0.71
N MET A 42 12.28 -7.50 0.80
CA MET A 42 11.77 -6.70 1.92
C MET A 42 11.91 -7.43 3.26
N PHE A 43 11.62 -8.73 3.30
CA PHE A 43 11.78 -9.56 4.49
C PHE A 43 13.23 -9.58 4.98
N VAL A 44 14.19 -9.79 4.07
CA VAL A 44 15.63 -9.78 4.39
C VAL A 44 16.08 -8.43 4.91
N LEU A 45 15.69 -7.33 4.25
CA LEU A 45 16.06 -5.97 4.68
C LEU A 45 15.49 -5.64 6.07
N LEU A 46 14.22 -5.98 6.32
CA LEU A 46 13.60 -5.79 7.64
C LEU A 46 14.28 -6.65 8.70
N GLY A 47 14.60 -7.91 8.39
CA GLY A 47 15.36 -8.81 9.27
C GLY A 47 16.73 -8.23 9.63
N ALA A 48 17.48 -7.72 8.65
CA ALA A 48 18.77 -7.08 8.87
C ALA A 48 18.66 -5.85 9.79
N ILE A 49 17.61 -5.03 9.62
CA ILE A 49 17.35 -3.87 10.48
C ILE A 49 17.02 -4.31 11.92
N LEU A 50 16.24 -5.38 12.11
CA LEU A 50 15.91 -5.91 13.44
C LEU A 50 17.16 -6.42 14.17
N VAL A 51 18.03 -7.14 13.47
CA VAL A 51 19.32 -7.61 14.00
C VAL A 51 20.20 -6.42 14.36
N TYR A 52 20.34 -5.43 13.47
CA TYR A 52 21.12 -4.22 13.73
C TYR A 52 20.62 -3.43 14.94
N ARG A 53 19.30 -3.37 15.15
CA ARG A 53 18.67 -2.70 16.30
C ARG A 53 18.60 -3.57 17.56
N GLY A 54 19.07 -4.82 17.52
CA GLY A 54 18.97 -5.77 18.63
C GLY A 54 17.53 -6.03 19.11
N THR A 55 16.53 -5.83 18.23
CA THR A 55 15.12 -5.95 18.60
C THR A 55 14.59 -7.30 18.15
N SER A 56 14.08 -8.11 19.09
CA SER A 56 13.43 -9.38 18.75
C SER A 56 11.95 -9.19 18.45
N PRO A 57 11.44 -9.68 17.30
CA PRO A 57 10.00 -9.69 17.04
C PRO A 57 9.24 -10.63 18.00
N THR A 58 9.90 -11.65 18.56
CA THR A 58 9.27 -12.62 19.48
C THR A 58 8.71 -11.99 20.75
N THR A 59 9.33 -10.90 21.22
CA THR A 59 8.86 -10.15 22.40
C THR A 59 7.47 -9.55 22.18
N TYR A 60 7.12 -9.23 20.92
CA TYR A 60 5.85 -8.64 20.57
C TYR A 60 4.80 -9.66 20.16
N LEU A 61 5.15 -10.94 19.96
CA LEU A 61 4.17 -11.96 19.56
C LEU A 61 3.05 -12.13 20.60
N SER A 62 3.38 -12.07 21.89
CA SER A 62 2.41 -12.18 22.99
C SER A 62 1.70 -10.87 23.33
N HIS A 63 2.00 -9.77 22.62
CA HIS A 63 1.42 -8.47 22.92
C HIS A 63 -0.07 -8.42 22.50
N PRO A 64 -0.98 -7.84 23.30
CA PRO A 64 -2.42 -7.81 22.99
C PRO A 64 -2.76 -7.10 21.67
N LYS A 65 -1.86 -6.22 21.18
CA LYS A 65 -2.02 -5.55 19.87
C LYS A 65 -1.61 -6.41 18.67
N THR A 66 -1.02 -7.58 18.88
CA THR A 66 -0.56 -8.47 17.79
C THR A 66 -1.71 -8.95 16.92
N ARG A 67 -2.93 -9.04 17.47
CA ARG A 67 -4.14 -9.31 16.68
C ARG A 67 -4.35 -8.30 15.55
N TYR A 68 -4.02 -7.01 15.76
CA TYR A 68 -4.13 -5.99 14.73
C TYR A 68 -3.04 -6.13 13.68
N ILE A 69 -1.84 -6.56 14.08
CA ILE A 69 -0.72 -6.85 13.15
C ILE A 69 -1.10 -8.04 12.25
N LEU A 70 -1.67 -9.10 12.82
CA LEU A 70 -2.13 -10.27 12.07
C LEU A 70 -3.27 -9.91 11.10
N ALA A 71 -4.28 -9.19 11.58
CA ALA A 71 -5.39 -8.74 10.74
C ALA A 71 -4.88 -7.83 9.60
N TRP A 72 -4.00 -6.89 9.90
CA TRP A 72 -3.34 -6.05 8.90
C TRP A 72 -2.56 -6.88 7.88
N GLY A 73 -1.78 -7.87 8.32
CA GLY A 73 -1.01 -8.75 7.43
C GLY A 73 -1.90 -9.56 6.48
N ILE A 74 -3.01 -10.10 6.98
CA ILE A 74 -3.99 -10.83 6.15
C ILE A 74 -4.63 -9.91 5.11
N LEU A 75 -5.11 -8.73 5.54
CA LEU A 75 -5.72 -7.75 4.64
C LEU A 75 -4.73 -7.24 3.59
N LEU A 76 -3.48 -7.01 4.00
CA LEU A 76 -2.39 -6.62 3.10
C LEU A 76 -2.12 -7.73 2.07
N ALA A 77 -2.04 -8.99 2.50
CA ALA A 77 -1.80 -10.12 1.60
C ALA A 77 -2.92 -10.24 0.55
N ILE A 78 -4.19 -10.19 0.99
CA ILE A 78 -5.34 -10.25 0.08
C ILE A 78 -5.29 -9.06 -0.90
N GLY A 79 -5.13 -7.84 -0.40
CA GLY A 79 -5.15 -6.63 -1.20
C GLY A 79 -4.02 -6.58 -2.23
N ILE A 80 -2.79 -6.90 -1.82
CA ILE A 80 -1.62 -6.80 -2.69
C ILE A 80 -1.60 -7.91 -3.75
N LEU A 81 -2.00 -9.14 -3.39
CA LEU A 81 -2.10 -10.23 -4.36
C LEU A 81 -3.18 -9.94 -5.41
N ALA A 82 -4.34 -9.43 -4.99
CA ALA A 82 -5.40 -9.01 -5.91
C ALA A 82 -4.96 -7.87 -6.83
N TYR A 83 -4.30 -6.83 -6.27
CA TYR A 83 -3.79 -5.69 -7.04
C TYR A 83 -2.76 -6.13 -8.10
N TYR A 84 -1.81 -6.97 -7.72
CA TYR A 84 -0.77 -7.44 -8.62
C TYR A 84 -1.31 -8.39 -9.68
N ARG A 85 -2.29 -9.23 -9.34
CA ARG A 85 -3.01 -10.03 -10.34
C ARG A 85 -3.80 -9.14 -11.31
N ALA A 86 -4.41 -8.06 -10.84
CA ALA A 86 -5.08 -7.10 -11.70
C ALA A 86 -4.09 -6.37 -12.63
N LEU A 87 -2.91 -5.99 -12.14
CA LEU A 87 -1.85 -5.39 -12.97
C LEU A 87 -1.37 -6.36 -14.05
N GLU A 88 -1.26 -7.65 -13.76
CA GLU A 88 -0.91 -8.66 -14.75
C GLU A 88 -1.94 -8.69 -15.89
N LEU A 89 -3.23 -8.74 -15.54
CA LEU A 89 -4.35 -8.91 -16.48
C LEU A 89 -4.77 -7.64 -17.23
N GLY A 90 -4.58 -6.46 -16.62
CA GLY A 90 -5.11 -5.19 -17.12
C GLY A 90 -4.05 -4.13 -17.43
N PRO A 91 -4.44 -3.01 -18.05
CA PRO A 91 -3.55 -1.89 -18.29
C PRO A 91 -3.25 -1.13 -16.99
N VAL A 92 -1.99 -0.75 -16.80
CA VAL A 92 -1.51 0.00 -15.61
C VAL A 92 -2.28 1.31 -15.44
N SER A 93 -2.64 1.97 -16.55
CA SER A 93 -3.38 3.23 -16.57
C SER A 93 -4.79 3.15 -15.97
N VAL A 94 -5.39 1.96 -15.89
CA VAL A 94 -6.73 1.76 -15.30
C VAL A 94 -6.62 1.16 -13.90
N VAL A 95 -5.73 0.17 -13.73
CA VAL A 95 -5.62 -0.56 -12.46
C VAL A 95 -5.01 0.32 -11.34
N VAL A 96 -3.99 1.13 -11.65
CA VAL A 96 -3.32 1.97 -10.63
C VAL A 96 -4.26 3.03 -10.05
N PRO A 97 -5.04 3.79 -10.86
CA PRO A 97 -6.01 4.74 -10.31
C PRO A 97 -7.10 4.06 -9.46
N ILE A 98 -7.67 2.94 -9.94
CA ILE A 98 -8.69 2.18 -9.18
C ILE A 98 -8.14 1.74 -7.83
N TYR A 99 -6.94 1.16 -7.82
CA TYR A 99 -6.27 0.81 -6.58
C TYR A 99 -6.07 2.05 -5.69
N GLY A 100 -5.59 3.16 -6.26
CA GLY A 100 -5.35 4.43 -5.59
C GLY A 100 -6.55 5.03 -4.84
N LEU A 101 -7.79 4.66 -5.16
CA LEU A 101 -8.98 5.03 -4.37
C LEU A 101 -8.90 4.63 -2.91
N PHE A 102 -8.09 3.61 -2.58
CA PHE A 102 -7.86 3.21 -1.19
C PHE A 102 -7.39 4.40 -0.33
N ILE A 103 -6.68 5.39 -0.89
CA ILE A 103 -6.22 6.57 -0.16
C ILE A 103 -7.41 7.39 0.32
N ALA A 104 -8.42 7.58 -0.54
CA ALA A 104 -9.63 8.32 -0.19
C ALA A 104 -10.47 7.53 0.83
N VAL A 105 -10.70 6.24 0.58
CA VAL A 105 -11.49 5.37 1.47
C VAL A 105 -10.82 5.23 2.84
N SER A 106 -9.51 5.01 2.90
CA SER A 106 -8.73 4.92 4.13
C SER A 106 -8.76 6.23 4.91
N SER A 107 -8.71 7.37 4.22
CA SER A 107 -8.87 8.69 4.86
C SER A 107 -10.25 8.83 5.49
N VAL A 108 -11.33 8.43 4.80
CA VAL A 108 -12.69 8.43 5.37
C VAL A 108 -12.78 7.54 6.60
N ILE A 109 -12.31 6.30 6.50
CA ILE A 109 -12.33 5.35 7.61
C ILE A 109 -11.53 5.92 8.79
N GLY A 110 -10.36 6.50 8.55
CA GLY A 110 -9.56 7.14 9.58
C GLY A 110 -10.29 8.31 10.25
N ILE A 111 -10.89 9.19 9.46
CA ILE A 111 -11.68 10.32 9.98
C ILE A 111 -12.82 9.83 10.87
N VAL A 112 -13.58 8.83 10.42
CA VAL A 112 -14.72 8.27 11.17
C VAL A 112 -14.25 7.50 12.41
N ALA A 113 -13.20 6.68 12.30
CA ALA A 113 -12.71 5.84 13.38
C ALA A 113 -11.98 6.62 14.48
N PHE A 114 -11.36 7.76 14.14
CA PHE A 114 -10.62 8.62 15.08
C PHE A 114 -11.37 9.91 15.43
N ASP A 115 -12.65 10.01 15.04
CA ASP A 115 -13.54 11.14 15.32
C ASP A 115 -12.94 12.50 14.90
N GLU A 116 -12.23 12.52 13.77
CA GLU A 116 -11.66 13.74 13.24
C GLU A 116 -12.76 14.64 12.68
N ASN A 117 -12.70 15.94 12.95
CA ASN A 117 -13.63 16.90 12.36
C ASN A 117 -13.62 16.80 10.81
N VAL A 118 -14.75 16.40 10.24
CA VAL A 118 -14.98 16.33 8.79
C VAL A 118 -15.23 17.75 8.29
N THR A 119 -14.25 18.33 7.60
CA THR A 119 -14.42 19.61 6.91
C THR A 119 -14.93 19.38 5.49
N ALA A 120 -15.71 20.32 4.94
CA ALA A 120 -16.21 20.25 3.55
C ALA A 120 -15.10 19.99 2.52
N ARG A 121 -13.87 20.45 2.81
CA ARG A 121 -12.66 20.22 2.02
C ARG A 121 -12.27 18.73 1.91
N LYS A 122 -12.44 17.95 2.99
CA LYS A 122 -12.20 16.50 3.01
C LYS A 122 -13.24 15.78 2.12
N GLY A 123 -14.51 16.17 2.21
CA GLY A 123 -15.58 15.63 1.35
C GLY A 123 -15.32 15.87 -0.14
N LEU A 124 -14.94 17.10 -0.51
CA LEU A 124 -14.54 17.45 -1.87
C LEU A 124 -13.33 16.63 -2.36
N SER A 125 -12.32 16.39 -1.52
CA SER A 125 -11.16 15.59 -1.92
C SER A 125 -11.51 14.13 -2.24
N ILE A 126 -12.45 13.54 -1.51
CA ILE A 126 -12.93 12.18 -1.78
C ILE A 126 -13.75 12.14 -3.07
N PHE A 127 -14.65 13.11 -3.25
CA PHE A 127 -15.44 13.24 -4.47
C PHE A 127 -14.54 13.39 -5.71
N PHE A 128 -13.54 14.27 -5.66
CA PHE A 128 -12.59 14.43 -6.76
C PHE A 128 -11.69 13.21 -6.97
N ALA A 129 -11.30 12.49 -5.92
CA ALA A 129 -10.55 11.25 -6.05
C ALA A 129 -11.38 10.17 -6.77
N VAL A 130 -12.65 10.00 -6.37
CA VAL A 130 -13.59 9.09 -7.02
C VAL A 130 -13.83 9.50 -8.48
N LEU A 131 -14.08 10.77 -8.73
CA LEU A 131 -14.31 11.30 -10.08
C LEU A 131 -13.09 11.10 -10.99
N ALA A 132 -11.88 11.39 -10.49
CA ALA A 132 -10.65 11.21 -11.25
C ALA A 132 -10.45 9.76 -11.67
N VAL A 133 -10.75 8.81 -10.77
CA VAL A 133 -10.60 7.38 -11.06
C VAL A 133 -11.65 6.89 -12.03
N VAL A 134 -12.91 7.31 -11.89
CA VAL A 134 -13.97 6.98 -12.85
C VAL A 134 -13.59 7.48 -14.25
N LEU A 135 -13.11 8.72 -14.35
CA LEU A 135 -12.66 9.31 -15.62
C LEU A 135 -11.43 8.61 -16.21
N MET A 136 -10.48 8.16 -15.39
CA MET A 136 -9.31 7.39 -15.86
C MET A 136 -9.66 5.96 -16.27
N SER A 137 -10.77 5.41 -15.77
CA SER A 137 -11.21 4.04 -16.05
C SER A 137 -12.14 3.88 -17.25
N LEU A 138 -12.69 4.99 -17.76
CA LEU A 138 -13.46 5.08 -19.00
C LEU A 138 -12.54 5.22 -20.21
#